data_AF-A0A958KMH7-F1
#
_entry.id   AF-A0A958KMH7-F1
#
_cell.length_a   1.000
_cell.length_b   1.000
_cell.length_c   1.000
_cell.angle_alpha   90.00
_cell.angle_beta   90.00
_cell.angle_gamma   90.00
#
_symmetry.space_group_name_H-M   'P 1'
#
loop_
_entity.id
_entity.type
_entity.pdbx_description
1 polymer ?
#
loop_
_entity_poly.entity_id
_entity_poly.type
_entity_poly.pdbx_seq_one_letter_code
_entity_poly.pdbx_strand_id
1 'polypeptide(L)'
;MDPYDVQQVCLNGHQITDRYNLKSYMRRDFCEICGAETIHGCPKCHHEIRGRYSVAGEPYWGPVKKTLVPTHCPNCGTAFPWTESMAIQSVTQASLHSFQLVEHICSHFPSVAQQLRKRHSNRPTLTIEDEYDVQDLMHALLLIHFDDVRREEWTPSYAGGCSRVDFLLKNENIVVEVKKSRESLKANKLGSELIVDAERYRIHQDCKKLLCFVFDPDGFIANPRGLENDLRKSEENFEVRVLIVPKGH
;
A
#
# COMPACT_ATOMS: atom_id res chain seq x y z
N MET A 1 -41.59 16.00 8.52
CA MET A 1 -40.45 16.47 7.69
C MET A 1 -39.32 15.48 7.90
N ASP A 2 -38.63 15.10 6.83
CA ASP A 2 -37.39 14.34 6.94
C ASP A 2 -36.38 15.18 7.77
N PRO A 3 -35.84 14.67 8.88
CA PRO A 3 -34.91 15.44 9.72
C PRO A 3 -33.51 15.57 9.11
N TYR A 4 -33.30 15.11 7.88
CA TYR A 4 -32.05 15.23 7.15
C TYR A 4 -32.13 16.36 6.13
N ASP A 5 -31.08 17.19 6.09
CA ASP A 5 -30.81 18.06 4.95
C ASP A 5 -30.28 17.20 3.79
N VAL A 6 -30.00 17.83 2.64
CA VAL A 6 -29.46 17.20 1.45
C VAL A 6 -27.96 17.47 1.37
N GLN A 7 -27.18 16.49 0.92
CA GLN A 7 -25.77 16.70 0.58
C GLN A 7 -25.58 16.88 -0.93
N GLN A 8 -24.61 17.71 -1.30
CA GLN A 8 -24.13 17.87 -2.66
C GLN A 8 -22.73 17.27 -2.78
N VAL A 9 -22.53 16.42 -3.78
CA VAL A 9 -21.32 15.63 -3.97
C VAL A 9 -20.91 15.71 -5.44
N CYS A 10 -19.61 15.82 -5.72
CA CYS A 10 -19.12 15.79 -7.09
C CYS A 10 -19.13 14.36 -7.67
N LEU A 11 -19.08 14.23 -9.00
CA LEU A 11 -19.07 12.92 -9.68
C LEU A 11 -17.88 12.02 -9.29
N ASN A 12 -16.83 12.59 -8.69
CA ASN A 12 -15.67 11.86 -8.15
C ASN A 12 -15.76 11.57 -6.64
N GLY A 13 -16.85 11.96 -5.96
CA GLY A 13 -17.13 11.59 -4.56
C GLY A 13 -16.71 12.59 -3.49
N HIS A 14 -16.19 13.77 -3.87
CA HIS A 14 -15.91 14.83 -2.90
C HIS A 14 -17.22 15.50 -2.44
N GLN A 15 -17.48 15.49 -1.13
CA GLN A 15 -18.60 16.19 -0.53
C GLN A 15 -18.35 17.71 -0.56
N ILE A 16 -19.25 18.44 -1.22
CA ILE A 16 -19.21 19.91 -1.29
C ILE A 16 -19.86 20.50 -0.04
N THR A 17 -21.05 20.00 0.30
CA THR A 17 -21.78 20.39 1.50
C THR A 17 -22.71 19.26 1.93
N ASP A 18 -22.90 19.08 3.23
CA ASP A 18 -23.93 18.20 3.80
C ASP A 18 -25.21 18.97 4.18
N ARG A 19 -25.29 20.25 3.80
CA ARG A 19 -26.35 21.20 4.15
C ARG A 19 -26.86 22.00 2.94
N TYR A 20 -27.18 21.30 1.86
CA TYR A 20 -27.52 21.89 0.57
C TYR A 20 -28.73 22.83 0.66
N ASN A 21 -29.79 22.48 1.40
CA ASN A 21 -30.97 23.32 1.53
C ASN A 21 -30.77 24.46 2.54
N LEU A 22 -30.10 24.19 3.67
CA LEU A 22 -29.91 25.21 4.73
C LEU A 22 -28.85 26.26 4.39
N LYS A 23 -27.85 25.93 3.56
CA LYS A 23 -26.68 26.79 3.30
C LYS A 23 -26.44 26.95 1.80
N SER A 24 -27.33 27.70 1.13
CA SER A 24 -27.28 27.93 -0.32
C SER A 24 -25.95 28.51 -0.83
N TYR A 25 -25.25 29.34 -0.04
CA TYR A 25 -23.94 29.90 -0.40
C TYR A 25 -22.80 28.87 -0.48
N MET A 26 -22.99 27.67 0.09
CA MET A 26 -22.01 26.57 0.01
C MET A 26 -22.15 25.75 -1.27
N ARG A 27 -23.20 25.97 -2.06
CA ARG A 27 -23.44 25.22 -3.29
C ARG A 27 -22.38 25.54 -4.33
N ARG A 28 -22.01 24.53 -5.13
CA ARG A 28 -21.06 24.67 -6.23
C ARG A 28 -21.50 23.82 -7.41
N ASP A 29 -21.49 24.38 -8.61
CA ASP A 29 -21.78 23.62 -9.83
C ASP A 29 -20.67 22.63 -10.16
N PHE A 30 -19.42 22.99 -9.81
CA PHE A 30 -18.21 22.18 -10.02
C PHE A 30 -17.40 22.04 -8.73
N CYS A 31 -16.71 20.92 -8.60
CA CYS A 31 -15.85 20.64 -7.46
C CYS A 31 -14.56 21.48 -7.48
N GLU A 32 -14.23 22.15 -6.37
CA GLU A 32 -12.99 22.93 -6.23
C GLU A 32 -11.73 22.04 -6.16
N ILE A 33 -11.88 20.75 -5.83
CA ILE A 33 -10.74 19.82 -5.68
C ILE A 33 -10.37 19.17 -7.03
N CYS A 34 -11.36 18.79 -7.83
CA CYS A 34 -11.14 17.98 -9.04
C CYS A 34 -11.84 18.48 -10.31
N GLY A 35 -12.59 19.58 -10.25
CA GLY A 35 -13.28 20.16 -11.41
C GLY A 35 -14.51 19.41 -11.90
N ALA A 36 -14.85 18.25 -11.33
CA ALA A 36 -16.02 17.47 -11.73
C ALA A 36 -17.34 18.16 -11.38
N GLU A 37 -18.37 17.95 -12.20
CA GLU A 37 -19.74 18.38 -11.92
C GLU A 37 -20.26 17.83 -10.59
N THR A 38 -21.27 18.50 -10.03
CA THR A 38 -21.87 18.11 -8.76
C THR A 38 -23.35 17.72 -8.89
N ILE A 39 -23.76 16.81 -8.03
CA ILE A 39 -25.14 16.34 -7.92
C ILE A 39 -25.58 16.35 -6.46
N HIS A 40 -26.86 16.61 -6.24
CA HIS A 40 -27.51 16.56 -4.92
C HIS A 40 -28.69 15.57 -4.90
N GLY A 41 -28.87 14.81 -5.98
CA GLY A 41 -29.89 13.77 -6.13
C GLY A 41 -29.37 12.61 -6.97
N CYS A 42 -30.02 11.46 -6.84
CA CYS A 42 -29.68 10.27 -7.63
C CYS A 42 -29.90 10.53 -9.13
N PRO A 43 -28.91 10.28 -10.00
CA PRO A 43 -29.08 10.45 -11.44
C PRO A 43 -30.20 9.60 -12.06
N LYS A 44 -30.56 8.48 -11.41
CA LYS A 44 -31.58 7.53 -11.91
C LYS A 44 -33.00 7.83 -11.44
N CYS A 45 -33.18 8.12 -10.15
CA CYS A 45 -34.51 8.26 -9.55
C CYS A 45 -34.76 9.65 -8.94
N HIS A 46 -33.79 10.56 -9.06
CA HIS A 46 -33.82 11.92 -8.53
C HIS A 46 -34.02 12.05 -7.01
N HIS A 47 -34.06 10.93 -6.28
CA HIS A 47 -34.11 10.95 -4.82
C HIS A 47 -32.91 11.69 -4.26
N GLU A 48 -33.16 12.64 -3.36
CA GLU A 48 -32.13 13.51 -2.80
C GLU A 48 -31.08 12.70 -2.03
N ILE A 49 -29.82 13.16 -2.08
CA ILE A 49 -28.74 12.49 -1.37
C ILE A 49 -28.80 12.94 0.08
N ARG A 50 -29.07 12.00 0.99
CA ARG A 50 -29.22 12.26 2.43
C ARG A 50 -27.99 12.95 3.01
N GLY A 51 -28.14 14.19 3.44
CA GLY A 51 -27.10 15.01 4.06
C GLY A 51 -27.13 14.95 5.58
N ARG A 52 -26.83 16.08 6.22
CA ARG A 52 -26.69 16.17 7.67
C ARG A 52 -28.03 16.06 8.36
N TYR A 53 -28.05 15.32 9.47
CA TYR A 53 -29.16 15.35 10.41
C TYR A 53 -29.26 16.73 11.08
N SER A 54 -30.41 17.39 10.94
CA SER A 54 -30.71 18.62 11.66
C SER A 54 -32.15 18.60 12.17
N VAL A 55 -32.32 18.56 13.48
CA VAL A 55 -33.61 18.85 14.13
C VAL A 55 -33.65 20.33 14.47
N ALA A 56 -34.73 21.01 14.09
CA ALA A 56 -34.94 22.40 14.46
C ALA A 56 -35.11 22.50 15.99
N GLY A 57 -34.23 23.28 16.63
CA GLY A 57 -34.36 23.65 18.05
C GLY A 57 -33.52 22.87 19.06
N GLU A 58 -32.78 21.82 18.67
CA GLU A 58 -31.89 21.12 19.60
C GLU A 58 -30.42 21.54 19.43
N PRO A 59 -29.80 22.14 20.46
CA PRO A 59 -28.36 22.37 20.46
C PRO A 59 -27.66 21.02 20.65
N TYR A 60 -27.05 20.52 19.58
CA TYR A 60 -26.25 19.28 19.63
C TYR A 60 -24.89 19.57 20.30
N TRP A 61 -24.73 19.10 21.53
CA TRP A 61 -23.49 19.23 22.34
C TRP A 61 -22.55 18.00 22.21
N GLY A 62 -22.67 17.21 21.13
CA GLY A 62 -21.84 16.03 20.87
C GLY A 62 -20.77 16.25 19.78
N PRO A 63 -19.81 15.33 19.62
CA PRO A 63 -18.88 15.37 18.49
C PRO A 63 -19.67 15.30 17.19
N VAL A 64 -19.48 16.30 16.34
CA VAL A 64 -20.15 16.42 15.05
C VAL A 64 -19.81 15.20 14.20
N LYS A 65 -20.73 14.22 14.09
CA LYS A 65 -20.54 13.07 13.21
C LYS A 65 -20.40 13.56 11.78
N LYS A 66 -19.29 13.18 11.13
CA LYS A 66 -19.06 13.47 9.72
C LYS A 66 -20.13 12.77 8.88
N THR A 67 -20.81 13.52 8.02
CA THR A 67 -21.78 12.97 7.07
C THR A 67 -21.03 12.19 5.99
N LEU A 68 -21.29 10.88 5.89
CA LEU A 68 -20.64 10.03 4.90
C LEU A 68 -21.28 10.21 3.52
N VAL A 69 -20.46 10.12 2.47
CA VAL A 69 -20.92 10.06 1.08
C VAL A 69 -21.38 8.63 0.80
N PRO A 70 -22.65 8.40 0.44
CA PRO A 70 -23.18 7.06 0.21
C PRO A 70 -22.66 6.46 -1.09
N THR A 71 -22.48 5.14 -1.14
CA THR A 71 -22.14 4.41 -2.37
C THR A 71 -23.37 4.00 -3.17
N HIS A 72 -24.52 3.81 -2.52
CA HIS A 72 -25.75 3.38 -3.20
C HIS A 72 -26.93 4.27 -2.81
N CYS A 73 -27.83 4.49 -3.76
CA CYS A 73 -29.06 5.24 -3.51
C CYS A 73 -29.98 4.43 -2.58
N PRO A 74 -30.45 5.00 -1.45
CA PRO A 74 -31.33 4.29 -0.52
C PRO A 74 -32.73 4.02 -1.09
N ASN A 75 -33.14 4.77 -2.12
CA ASN A 75 -34.46 4.63 -2.73
C ASN A 75 -34.51 3.60 -3.87
N CYS A 76 -33.48 3.57 -4.75
CA CYS A 76 -33.49 2.70 -5.93
C CYS A 76 -32.33 1.69 -6.01
N GLY A 77 -31.43 1.68 -5.01
CA GLY A 77 -30.31 0.74 -4.91
C GLY A 77 -29.18 0.94 -5.93
N THR A 78 -29.30 1.89 -6.87
CA THR A 78 -28.28 2.10 -7.90
C THR A 78 -27.03 2.73 -7.29
N ALA A 79 -25.86 2.22 -7.68
CA ALA A 79 -24.58 2.78 -7.29
C ALA A 79 -24.46 4.22 -7.79
N PHE A 80 -23.92 5.11 -6.96
CA PHE A 80 -23.62 6.47 -7.40
C PHE A 80 -22.37 6.49 -8.31
N PRO A 81 -22.20 7.51 -9.16
CA PRO A 81 -21.08 7.59 -10.11
C PRO A 81 -19.69 7.44 -9.48
N TRP A 82 -19.50 7.94 -8.26
CA TRP A 82 -18.24 7.88 -7.52
C TRP A 82 -17.96 6.55 -6.83
N THR A 83 -18.88 5.58 -6.89
CA THR A 83 -18.75 4.33 -6.13
C THR A 83 -17.52 3.54 -6.55
N GLU A 84 -17.32 3.43 -7.87
CA GLU A 84 -16.17 2.74 -8.44
C GLU A 84 -14.87 3.49 -8.15
N SER A 85 -14.85 4.82 -8.33
CA SER A 85 -13.65 5.61 -8.05
C SER A 85 -13.25 5.58 -6.58
N MET A 86 -14.21 5.60 -5.65
CA MET A 86 -13.95 5.44 -4.21
C MET A 86 -13.40 4.05 -3.87
N ALA A 87 -13.95 3.00 -4.49
CA ALA A 87 -13.45 1.64 -4.32
C ALA A 87 -12.00 1.53 -4.82
N ILE A 88 -11.71 2.03 -6.03
CA ILE A 88 -10.36 2.05 -6.61
C ILE A 88 -9.41 2.84 -5.70
N GLN A 89 -9.79 4.03 -5.22
CA GLN A 89 -8.99 4.83 -4.30
C GLN A 89 -8.70 4.10 -2.98
N SER A 90 -9.69 3.41 -2.42
CA SER A 90 -9.49 2.65 -1.18
C SER A 90 -8.51 1.48 -1.36
N VAL A 91 -8.59 0.77 -2.50
CA VAL A 91 -7.70 -0.33 -2.84
C VAL A 91 -6.28 0.18 -3.11
N THR A 92 -6.13 1.27 -3.87
CA THR A 92 -4.80 1.85 -4.15
C THR A 92 -4.15 2.39 -2.88
N GLN A 93 -4.93 3.02 -1.99
CA GLN A 93 -4.43 3.49 -0.70
C GLN A 93 -4.00 2.33 0.20
N ALA A 94 -4.79 1.26 0.29
CA ALA A 94 -4.42 0.06 1.03
C ALA A 94 -3.14 -0.58 0.46
N SER A 95 -3.05 -0.73 -0.86
CA SER A 95 -1.86 -1.27 -1.54
C SER A 95 -0.61 -0.39 -1.32
N LEU A 96 -0.76 0.93 -1.33
CA LEU A 96 0.34 1.86 -1.02
C LEU A 96 0.79 1.70 0.44
N HIS A 97 -0.16 1.65 1.37
CA HIS A 97 0.12 1.47 2.79
C HIS A 97 0.83 0.14 3.07
N SER A 98 0.38 -0.97 2.47
CA SER A 98 1.04 -2.27 2.60
C SER A 98 2.47 -2.24 2.08
N PHE A 99 2.72 -1.60 0.93
CA PHE A 99 4.07 -1.50 0.38
C PHE A 99 5.00 -0.66 1.26
N GLN A 100 4.50 0.48 1.77
CA GLN A 100 5.22 1.32 2.73
C GLN A 100 5.54 0.58 4.03
N LEU A 101 4.66 -0.32 4.48
CA LEU A 101 4.88 -1.14 5.65
C LEU A 101 6.02 -2.15 5.44
N VAL A 102 6.11 -2.77 4.26
CA VAL A 102 7.27 -3.63 3.91
C VAL A 102 8.56 -2.81 3.89
N GLU A 103 8.56 -1.61 3.28
CA GLU A 103 9.72 -0.70 3.32
C GLU A 103 10.11 -0.34 4.77
N HIS A 104 9.13 -0.11 5.63
CA HIS A 104 9.35 0.18 7.05
C HIS A 104 10.00 -1.00 7.78
N ILE A 105 9.49 -2.22 7.59
CA ILE A 105 10.09 -3.44 8.15
C ILE A 105 11.54 -3.60 7.67
N CYS A 106 11.78 -3.47 6.37
CA CYS A 106 13.11 -3.61 5.78
C CYS A 106 14.09 -2.54 6.29
N SER A 107 13.67 -1.29 6.40
CA SER A 107 14.53 -0.19 6.90
C SER A 107 14.90 -0.35 8.38
N HIS A 108 14.06 -1.01 9.18
CA HIS A 108 14.32 -1.25 10.60
C HIS A 108 14.95 -2.63 10.89
N PHE A 109 15.09 -3.47 9.87
CA PHE A 109 15.68 -4.80 9.98
C PHE A 109 17.06 -4.79 10.68
N PRO A 110 18.01 -3.89 10.37
CA PRO A 110 19.30 -3.84 11.06
C PRO A 110 19.16 -3.59 12.58
N SER A 111 18.22 -2.75 12.99
CA SER A 111 17.96 -2.46 14.40
C SER A 111 17.39 -3.67 15.13
N VAL A 112 16.46 -4.40 14.51
CA VAL A 112 15.92 -5.66 15.05
C VAL A 112 17.04 -6.70 15.18
N ALA A 113 17.82 -6.90 14.12
CA ALA A 113 18.95 -7.82 14.12
C ALA A 113 19.97 -7.48 15.22
N GLN A 114 20.30 -6.20 15.41
CA GLN A 114 21.19 -5.74 16.47
C GLN A 114 20.58 -5.99 17.87
N GLN A 115 19.28 -5.75 18.04
CA GLN A 115 18.59 -5.97 19.32
C GLN A 115 18.58 -7.46 19.69
N LEU A 116 18.40 -8.37 18.72
CA LEU A 116 18.46 -9.81 18.97
C LEU A 116 19.83 -10.28 19.47
N ARG A 117 20.92 -9.54 19.20
CA ARG A 117 22.25 -9.81 19.75
C ARG A 117 22.37 -9.43 21.23
N LYS A 118 21.54 -8.50 21.74
CA LYS A 118 21.55 -8.04 23.14
C LYS A 118 20.71 -8.94 24.04
N ARG A 119 21.24 -10.11 24.39
CA ARG A 119 20.55 -11.11 25.21
C ARG A 119 20.99 -11.07 26.67
N HIS A 120 20.03 -11.24 27.59
CA HIS A 120 20.31 -11.44 29.01
C HIS A 120 21.17 -12.70 29.22
N SER A 121 22.18 -12.61 30.09
CA SER A 121 23.10 -13.70 30.44
C SER A 121 23.74 -14.41 29.24
N ASN A 122 24.07 -13.69 28.15
CA ASN A 122 24.73 -14.24 26.96
C ASN A 122 24.03 -15.48 26.37
N ARG A 123 22.70 -15.52 26.44
CA ARG A 123 21.94 -16.66 25.90
C ARG A 123 22.08 -16.75 24.37
N PRO A 124 22.03 -17.96 23.79
CA PRO A 124 22.02 -18.15 22.34
C PRO A 124 20.89 -17.40 21.65
N THR A 125 21.15 -16.89 20.44
CA THR A 125 20.23 -16.10 19.64
C THR A 125 20.28 -16.50 18.17
N LEU A 126 19.38 -15.93 17.36
CA LEU A 126 19.44 -16.08 15.91
C LEU A 126 20.68 -15.33 15.39
N THR A 127 21.63 -16.09 14.85
CA THR A 127 22.81 -15.53 14.17
C THR A 127 22.46 -15.35 12.69
N ILE A 128 22.86 -14.22 12.10
CA ILE A 128 22.58 -13.91 10.69
C ILE A 128 23.88 -14.02 9.91
N GLU A 129 24.14 -15.19 9.34
CA GLU A 129 25.35 -15.51 8.59
C GLU A 129 25.12 -15.37 7.08
N ASP A 130 23.97 -15.85 6.59
CA ASP A 130 23.63 -15.86 5.17
C ASP A 130 22.23 -15.29 4.87
N GLU A 131 21.79 -15.44 3.61
CA GLU A 131 20.50 -14.94 3.14
C GLU A 131 19.30 -15.70 3.74
N TYR A 132 19.45 -16.98 4.07
CA TYR A 132 18.39 -17.77 4.68
C TYR A 132 18.11 -17.32 6.11
N ASP A 133 19.14 -16.94 6.88
CA ASP A 133 18.94 -16.37 8.21
C ASP A 133 18.22 -15.00 8.15
N VAL A 134 18.50 -14.21 7.11
CA VAL A 134 17.78 -12.95 6.85
C VAL A 134 16.32 -13.25 6.53
N GLN A 135 16.06 -14.25 5.70
CA GLN A 135 14.71 -14.70 5.35
C GLN A 135 13.94 -15.15 6.60
N ASP A 136 14.53 -15.96 7.49
CA ASP A 136 13.83 -16.45 8.68
C ASP A 136 13.40 -15.31 9.62
N LEU A 137 14.26 -14.32 9.85
CA LEU A 137 13.88 -13.13 10.62
C LEU A 137 12.85 -12.29 9.89
N MET A 138 13.03 -12.06 8.58
CA MET A 138 12.11 -11.27 7.76
C MET A 138 10.71 -11.88 7.77
N HIS A 139 10.61 -13.20 7.63
CA HIS A 139 9.35 -13.92 7.65
C HIS A 139 8.58 -13.67 8.95
N ALA A 140 9.26 -13.78 10.09
CA ALA A 140 8.67 -13.51 11.39
C ALA A 140 8.15 -12.07 11.52
N LEU A 141 8.84 -11.08 10.94
CA LEU A 141 8.42 -9.68 10.93
C LEU A 141 7.23 -9.43 10.00
N LEU A 142 7.19 -10.08 8.85
CA LEU A 142 6.07 -9.97 7.90
C LEU A 142 4.78 -10.57 8.48
N LEU A 143 4.86 -11.69 9.19
CA LEU A 143 3.71 -12.35 9.83
C LEU A 143 3.02 -11.49 10.90
N ILE A 144 3.65 -10.41 11.38
CA ILE A 144 3.01 -9.45 12.30
C ILE A 144 1.90 -8.67 11.59
N HIS A 145 2.05 -8.46 10.28
CA HIS A 145 1.28 -7.47 9.53
C HIS A 145 0.47 -8.07 8.36
N PHE A 146 0.83 -9.25 7.88
CA PHE A 146 0.26 -9.86 6.68
C PHE A 146 -0.25 -11.27 7.00
N ASP A 147 -1.50 -11.54 6.59
CA ASP A 147 -2.18 -12.80 6.89
C ASP A 147 -1.75 -13.96 5.97
N ASP A 148 -1.38 -13.67 4.72
CA ASP A 148 -1.02 -14.67 3.70
C ASP A 148 0.39 -14.41 3.13
N VAL A 149 1.40 -14.82 3.89
CA VAL A 149 2.82 -14.78 3.51
C VAL A 149 3.25 -16.16 3.02
N ARG A 150 3.48 -16.29 1.72
CA ARG A 150 3.87 -17.55 1.08
C ARG A 150 5.36 -17.58 0.77
N ARG A 151 6.05 -18.63 1.21
CA ARG A 151 7.47 -18.91 0.89
C ARG A 151 7.66 -19.77 -0.37
N GLU A 152 6.55 -20.10 -1.06
CA GLU A 152 6.50 -21.13 -2.12
C GLU A 152 5.34 -20.86 -3.11
N GLU A 153 5.63 -20.23 -4.24
CA GLU A 153 4.85 -20.41 -5.49
C GLU A 153 5.85 -20.64 -6.64
N TRP A 154 5.61 -21.67 -7.44
CA TRP A 154 6.36 -21.88 -8.68
C TRP A 154 5.99 -20.78 -9.67
N THR A 155 6.97 -19.96 -10.06
CA THR A 155 6.80 -19.00 -11.15
C THR A 155 6.58 -19.75 -12.48
N PRO A 156 5.79 -19.21 -13.43
CA PRO A 156 5.80 -19.73 -14.80
C PRO A 156 7.23 -19.74 -15.32
N SER A 157 7.66 -20.83 -15.95
CA SER A 157 9.05 -20.99 -16.40
C SER A 157 9.48 -19.83 -17.31
N TYR A 158 10.43 -19.01 -16.86
CA TYR A 158 11.12 -18.04 -17.71
C TYR A 158 12.48 -18.62 -18.11
N ALA A 159 12.74 -18.70 -19.42
CA ALA A 159 14.00 -19.21 -19.99
C ALA A 159 14.47 -20.58 -19.44
N GLY A 160 13.54 -21.48 -19.10
CA GLY A 160 13.84 -22.85 -18.65
C GLY A 160 14.27 -22.99 -17.18
N GLY A 161 14.28 -21.89 -16.42
CA GLY A 161 14.53 -21.91 -14.97
C GLY A 161 13.24 -21.76 -14.18
N CYS A 162 13.04 -22.64 -13.19
CA CYS A 162 11.97 -22.51 -12.21
C CYS A 162 12.64 -22.16 -10.89
N SER A 163 12.55 -20.89 -10.48
CA SER A 163 13.19 -20.40 -9.25
C SER A 163 12.13 -20.02 -8.23
N ARG A 164 12.37 -20.48 -7.01
CA ARG A 164 11.54 -20.25 -5.83
C ARG A 164 11.58 -18.77 -5.44
N VAL A 165 10.42 -18.23 -5.08
CA VAL A 165 10.27 -16.88 -4.53
C VAL A 165 10.59 -16.90 -3.04
N ASP A 166 11.25 -15.88 -2.53
CA ASP A 166 11.51 -15.75 -1.10
C ASP A 166 10.21 -15.52 -0.31
N PHE A 167 9.48 -14.43 -0.61
CA PHE A 167 8.16 -14.17 -0.05
C PHE A 167 7.19 -13.58 -1.06
N LEU A 168 5.98 -14.15 -1.12
CA LEU A 168 4.82 -13.58 -1.79
C LEU A 168 3.77 -13.20 -0.74
N LEU A 169 3.48 -11.91 -0.63
CA LEU A 169 2.34 -11.37 0.12
C LEU A 169 1.12 -11.41 -0.80
N LYS A 170 0.35 -12.51 -0.71
CA LYS A 170 -0.61 -12.89 -1.76
C LYS A 170 -1.72 -11.86 -1.93
N ASN A 171 -2.28 -11.38 -0.83
CA ASN A 171 -3.42 -10.46 -0.85
C ASN A 171 -3.00 -9.05 -1.33
N GLU A 172 -1.75 -8.69 -1.10
CA GLU A 172 -1.19 -7.37 -1.41
C GLU A 172 -0.57 -7.30 -2.81
N ASN A 173 -0.41 -8.44 -3.48
CA ASN A 173 0.33 -8.61 -4.73
C ASN A 173 1.78 -8.07 -4.65
N ILE A 174 2.43 -8.27 -3.51
CA ILE A 174 3.81 -7.83 -3.26
C ILE A 174 4.72 -9.06 -3.18
N VAL A 175 5.82 -9.07 -3.95
CA VAL A 175 6.92 -10.01 -3.77
C VAL A 175 8.04 -9.30 -3.01
N VAL A 176 8.61 -9.98 -2.01
CA VAL A 176 9.82 -9.54 -1.31
C VAL A 176 10.94 -10.52 -1.65
N GLU A 177 11.94 -10.05 -2.37
CA GLU A 177 13.16 -10.79 -2.70
C GLU A 177 14.25 -10.38 -1.71
N VAL A 178 14.90 -11.35 -1.06
CA VAL A 178 15.87 -11.11 0.02
C VAL A 178 17.27 -11.49 -0.45
N LYS A 179 18.23 -10.59 -0.21
CA LYS A 179 19.66 -10.84 -0.43
C LYS A 179 20.44 -10.43 0.80
N LYS A 180 21.51 -11.16 1.10
CA LYS A 180 22.56 -10.70 2.01
C LYS A 180 23.84 -10.48 1.21
N SER A 181 24.42 -9.29 1.31
CA SER A 181 25.70 -9.02 0.67
C SER A 181 26.81 -9.88 1.30
N ARG A 182 27.84 -10.16 0.51
CA ARG A 182 29.04 -10.88 0.93
C ARG A 182 30.16 -10.58 -0.05
N GLU A 183 31.37 -11.05 0.26
CA GLU A 183 32.54 -10.84 -0.60
C GLU A 183 32.32 -11.27 -2.06
N SER A 184 31.56 -12.36 -2.27
CA SER A 184 31.24 -12.89 -3.60
C SER A 184 30.00 -12.27 -4.26
N LEU A 185 29.27 -11.37 -3.57
CA LEU A 185 28.04 -10.73 -4.04
C LEU A 185 28.09 -9.21 -3.77
N LYS A 186 28.88 -8.51 -4.61
CA LYS A 186 29.04 -7.06 -4.63
C LYS A 186 28.13 -6.40 -5.68
N ALA A 187 28.13 -5.06 -5.74
CA ALA A 187 27.21 -4.25 -6.54
C ALA A 187 26.92 -4.76 -7.97
N ASN A 188 27.94 -5.06 -8.78
CA ASN A 188 27.73 -5.51 -10.16
C ASN A 188 26.98 -6.84 -10.26
N LYS A 189 27.36 -7.81 -9.42
CA LYS A 189 26.74 -9.14 -9.42
C LYS A 189 25.34 -9.07 -8.80
N LEU A 190 25.20 -8.35 -7.69
CA LEU A 190 23.93 -8.08 -7.05
C LEU A 190 22.93 -7.44 -8.02
N GLY A 191 23.33 -6.37 -8.72
CA GLY A 191 22.47 -5.71 -9.69
C GLY A 191 22.06 -6.64 -10.84
N SER A 192 22.98 -7.48 -11.33
CA SER A 192 22.67 -8.45 -12.38
C SER A 192 21.64 -9.50 -11.91
N GLU A 193 21.78 -10.01 -10.69
CA GLU A 193 20.80 -10.94 -10.11
C GLU A 193 19.43 -10.27 -9.94
N LEU A 194 19.38 -9.07 -9.35
CA LEU A 194 18.13 -8.34 -9.13
C LEU A 194 17.38 -7.97 -10.42
N ILE A 195 18.10 -7.69 -11.51
CA ILE A 195 17.48 -7.48 -12.83
C ILE A 195 16.78 -8.75 -13.31
N VAL A 196 17.44 -9.91 -13.18
CA VAL A 196 16.86 -11.21 -13.57
C VAL A 196 15.63 -11.52 -12.72
N ASP A 197 15.71 -11.27 -11.41
CA ASP A 197 14.58 -11.45 -10.50
C ASP A 197 13.42 -10.52 -10.88
N ALA A 198 13.68 -9.24 -11.18
CA ALA A 198 12.66 -8.29 -11.61
C ALA A 198 11.93 -8.71 -12.90
N GLU A 199 12.67 -9.15 -13.93
CA GLU A 199 12.06 -9.61 -15.18
C GLU A 199 11.26 -10.91 -14.97
N ARG A 200 11.73 -11.81 -14.10
CA ARG A 200 11.00 -13.02 -13.73
C ARG A 200 9.67 -12.70 -13.04
N TYR A 201 9.66 -11.76 -12.10
CA TYR A 201 8.45 -11.43 -11.35
C TYR A 201 7.46 -10.56 -12.10
N ARG A 202 7.94 -9.80 -13.10
CA ARG A 202 7.07 -8.99 -13.96
C ARG A 202 5.99 -9.80 -14.67
N ILE A 203 6.25 -11.07 -14.96
CA ILE A 203 5.28 -11.98 -15.61
C ILE A 203 4.43 -12.79 -14.62
N HIS A 204 4.65 -12.63 -13.30
CA HIS A 204 3.91 -13.35 -12.29
C HIS A 204 2.55 -12.69 -12.05
N GLN A 205 1.45 -13.42 -12.27
CA GLN A 205 0.09 -12.88 -12.21
C GLN A 205 -0.27 -12.22 -10.87
N ASP A 206 0.34 -12.70 -9.78
CA ASP A 206 0.12 -12.17 -8.42
C ASP A 206 1.19 -11.17 -7.96
N CYS A 207 2.09 -10.72 -8.85
CA CYS A 207 3.11 -9.73 -8.52
C CYS A 207 2.84 -8.42 -9.26
N LYS A 208 2.40 -7.40 -8.52
CA LYS A 208 2.28 -6.02 -9.01
C LYS A 208 3.39 -5.13 -8.48
N LYS A 209 4.00 -5.52 -7.36
CA LYS A 209 5.10 -4.80 -6.74
C LYS A 209 6.18 -5.79 -6.31
N LEU A 210 7.42 -5.48 -6.63
CA LEU A 210 8.60 -6.20 -6.19
C LEU A 210 9.43 -5.29 -5.28
N LEU A 211 9.74 -5.79 -4.09
CA LEU A 211 10.70 -5.17 -3.18
C LEU A 211 11.91 -6.08 -3.04
N CYS A 212 13.06 -5.64 -3.55
CA CYS A 212 14.34 -6.31 -3.38
C CYS A 212 15.01 -5.76 -2.12
N PHE A 213 14.99 -6.54 -1.05
CA PHE A 213 15.64 -6.23 0.21
C PHE A 213 17.07 -6.77 0.22
N VAL A 214 18.06 -5.90 0.43
CA VAL A 214 19.48 -6.27 0.52
C VAL A 214 20.02 -5.89 1.89
N PHE A 215 20.37 -6.89 2.69
CA PHE A 215 21.05 -6.69 3.96
C PHE A 215 22.58 -6.68 3.73
N ASP A 216 23.20 -5.51 3.89
CA ASP A 216 24.63 -5.26 3.72
C ASP A 216 25.31 -4.83 5.04
N PRO A 217 25.35 -5.71 6.06
CA PRO A 217 25.85 -5.35 7.39
C PRO A 217 27.33 -4.92 7.40
N ASP A 218 28.12 -5.37 6.42
CA ASP A 218 29.57 -5.18 6.37
C ASP A 218 30.03 -4.16 5.30
N GLY A 219 29.10 -3.59 4.52
CA GLY A 219 29.40 -2.50 3.58
C GLY A 219 30.09 -2.91 2.30
N PHE A 220 29.74 -4.08 1.76
CA PHE A 220 30.24 -4.54 0.46
C PHE A 220 29.70 -3.71 -0.71
N ILE A 221 28.62 -2.94 -0.53
CA ILE A 221 28.03 -2.07 -1.54
C ILE A 221 28.45 -0.62 -1.26
N ALA A 222 29.43 -0.11 -2.02
CA ALA A 222 30.01 1.22 -1.79
C ALA A 222 29.05 2.40 -2.05
N ASN A 223 28.16 2.29 -3.04
CA ASN A 223 27.14 3.33 -3.32
C ASN A 223 25.73 2.71 -3.36
N PRO A 224 25.15 2.40 -2.19
CA PRO A 224 23.84 1.75 -2.11
C PRO A 224 22.74 2.56 -2.79
N ARG A 225 22.72 3.90 -2.55
CA ARG A 225 21.69 4.79 -3.11
C ARG A 225 21.75 4.87 -4.64
N GLY A 226 22.94 4.86 -5.22
CA GLY A 226 23.11 4.80 -6.67
C GLY A 226 22.49 3.54 -7.25
N LEU A 227 22.87 2.38 -6.71
CA LEU A 227 22.35 1.09 -7.16
C LEU A 227 20.84 0.96 -7.00
N GLU A 228 20.28 1.47 -5.90
CA GLU A 228 18.83 1.50 -5.67
C GLU A 228 18.08 2.31 -6.73
N ASN A 229 18.60 3.49 -7.07
CA ASN A 229 17.98 4.36 -8.06
C ASN A 229 18.11 3.78 -9.48
N ASP A 230 19.25 3.17 -9.80
CA ASP A 230 19.50 2.57 -11.12
C ASP A 230 18.58 1.37 -11.40
N LEU A 231 18.20 0.63 -10.35
CA LEU A 231 17.35 -0.56 -10.44
C LEU A 231 15.86 -0.28 -10.20
N ARG A 232 15.52 0.91 -9.72
CA ARG A 232 14.13 1.30 -9.47
C ARG A 232 13.37 1.37 -10.80
N LYS A 233 12.19 0.74 -10.85
CA LYS A 233 11.25 0.85 -11.98
C LYS A 233 9.86 1.18 -11.47
N SER A 234 9.14 2.03 -12.20
CA SER A 234 7.74 2.33 -11.92
C SER A 234 7.01 2.41 -13.25
N GLU A 235 6.23 1.38 -13.54
CA GLU A 235 5.42 1.24 -14.75
C GLU A 235 3.94 1.09 -14.36
N GLU A 236 3.04 1.14 -15.34
CA GLU A 236 1.59 1.15 -15.11
C GLU A 236 1.08 -0.02 -14.26
N ASN A 237 1.65 -1.22 -14.44
CA ASN A 237 1.20 -2.45 -13.78
C ASN A 237 2.28 -3.14 -12.93
N PHE A 238 3.48 -2.56 -12.82
CA PHE A 238 4.59 -3.17 -12.11
C PHE A 238 5.53 -2.12 -11.50
N GLU A 239 5.74 -2.19 -10.19
CA GLU A 239 6.70 -1.34 -9.46
C GLU A 239 7.83 -2.18 -8.89
N VAL A 240 9.08 -1.77 -9.12
CA VAL A 240 10.27 -2.37 -8.50
C VAL A 240 10.92 -1.34 -7.58
N ARG A 241 11.12 -1.73 -6.33
CA ARG A 241 11.96 -1.00 -5.38
C ARG A 241 13.08 -1.87 -4.86
N VAL A 242 14.27 -1.28 -4.76
CA VAL A 242 15.41 -1.91 -4.11
C VAL A 242 15.69 -1.14 -2.82
N LEU A 243 15.91 -1.86 -1.73
CA LEU A 243 16.29 -1.29 -0.45
C LEU A 243 17.51 -2.02 0.11
N ILE A 244 18.65 -1.34 0.10
CA ILE A 244 19.91 -1.78 0.65
C ILE A 244 20.08 -1.12 2.02
N VAL A 245 20.30 -1.93 3.06
CA VAL A 245 20.42 -1.48 4.45
C VAL A 245 21.56 -2.21 5.18
N PRO A 246 22.20 -1.60 6.20
CA PRO A 246 22.00 -0.23 6.69
C PRO A 246 22.41 0.84 5.66
N LYS A 247 21.88 2.05 5.84
CA LYS A 247 22.24 3.21 5.01
C LYS A 247 23.51 3.84 5.58
N GLY A 248 24.58 3.84 4.79
CA GLY A 248 25.84 4.49 5.14
C GLY A 248 26.85 3.52 5.73
N HIS A 249 27.91 3.31 4.97
CA HIS A 249 29.22 2.84 5.41
C HIS A 249 30.26 3.88 5.00
#